data_AF-A0A7J7S7B9-F1
#
_entry.id   AF-A0A7J7S7B9-F1
#
_cell.length_a   1.000
_cell.length_b   1.000
_cell.length_c   1.000
_cell.angle_alpha   90.00
_cell.angle_beta   90.00
_cell.angle_gamma   90.00
#
_symmetry.space_group_name_H-M   'P 1'
#
loop_
_entity.id
_entity.type
_entity.pdbx_description
1 polymer ?
#
loop_
_entity_poly.entity_id
_entity_poly.type
_entity_poly.pdbx_seq_one_letter_code
_entity_poly.pdbx_strand_id
1 'polypeptide(L)'
;MAQCVGPTILLLLLLWLLPRWSSSAAQNRCVDAAEACTADTRCQRLRTEYVAQCLGPAPPGGCARTRCRRALRRFFARGPPALTHALLFCPCGSPACAERRRQTFVPACAFSGPGPAPPSCLAPLDACEHSRVCRPRLLAFQAFCSPAPSSADRCQPDQAPNCLRAYAGLMGCLRLGGPITQSPGSPQAPPSPPTTWTT
;
A
#
# COMPACT_ATOMS: atom_id res chain seq x y z
N MET A 1 -39.68 -46.23 16.98
CA MET A 1 -38.74 -45.11 17.19
C MET A 1 -37.52 -45.31 16.29
N ALA A 2 -37.65 -45.08 14.98
CA ALA A 2 -36.54 -45.21 14.04
C ALA A 2 -36.25 -43.81 13.51
N GLN A 3 -35.20 -43.18 14.05
CA GLN A 3 -34.88 -41.79 13.77
C GLN A 3 -34.16 -41.69 12.42
N CYS A 4 -34.73 -40.93 11.49
CA CYS A 4 -34.15 -40.55 10.21
C CYS A 4 -32.97 -39.57 10.38
N VAL A 5 -31.87 -40.00 11.01
CA VAL A 5 -30.68 -39.15 11.27
C VAL A 5 -29.55 -39.37 10.23
N GLY A 6 -29.80 -40.21 9.22
CA GLY A 6 -28.81 -40.58 8.20
C GLY A 6 -28.40 -39.45 7.22
N PRO A 7 -29.34 -38.68 6.62
CA PRO A 7 -28.97 -37.77 5.54
C PRO A 7 -28.46 -36.41 6.05
N THR A 8 -28.90 -35.94 7.23
CA THR A 8 -28.50 -34.65 7.79
C THR A 8 -27.09 -34.66 8.34
N ILE A 9 -26.68 -35.75 9.02
CA ILE A 9 -25.30 -35.90 9.52
C ILE A 9 -24.31 -36.05 8.36
N LEU A 10 -24.68 -36.79 7.30
CA LEU A 10 -23.85 -36.93 6.11
C LEU A 10 -23.67 -35.60 5.38
N LEU A 11 -24.73 -34.77 5.30
CA LEU A 11 -24.66 -33.43 4.72
C LEU A 11 -23.75 -32.49 5.53
N LEU A 12 -23.81 -32.56 6.86
CA LEU A 12 -22.96 -31.76 7.75
C LEU A 12 -21.48 -32.18 7.69
N LEU A 13 -21.20 -33.49 7.58
CA LEU A 13 -19.84 -34.00 7.37
C LEU A 13 -19.29 -33.63 6.00
N LEU A 14 -20.10 -33.68 4.95
CA LEU A 14 -19.72 -33.21 3.61
C LEU A 14 -19.42 -31.70 3.60
N LEU A 15 -20.23 -30.90 4.29
CA LEU A 15 -19.98 -29.45 4.47
C LEU A 15 -18.69 -29.13 5.25
N TRP A 16 -18.23 -30.05 6.12
CA TRP A 16 -16.97 -29.93 6.85
C TRP A 16 -15.75 -30.45 6.07
N LEU A 17 -15.96 -31.38 5.14
CA LEU A 17 -14.92 -32.01 4.29
C LEU A 17 -14.73 -31.30 2.93
N LEU A 18 -15.70 -30.50 2.49
CA LEU A 18 -15.50 -29.56 1.40
C LEU A 18 -14.47 -28.52 1.88
N PRO A 19 -13.24 -28.45 1.34
CA PRO A 19 -12.43 -27.26 1.53
C PRO A 19 -13.32 -26.12 1.05
N ARG A 20 -13.59 -25.15 1.94
CA ARG A 20 -14.40 -23.95 1.66
C ARG A 20 -14.25 -23.65 0.19
N TRP A 21 -15.30 -23.92 -0.60
CA TRP A 21 -15.29 -23.57 -1.99
C TRP A 21 -15.39 -22.05 -1.96
N SER A 22 -14.22 -21.40 -1.84
CA SER A 22 -14.08 -19.96 -1.93
C SER A 22 -14.58 -19.64 -3.31
N SER A 23 -15.87 -19.33 -3.37
CA SER A 23 -16.55 -18.78 -4.51
C SER A 23 -15.62 -17.74 -5.09
N SER A 24 -15.16 -17.99 -6.32
CA SER A 24 -14.27 -17.14 -7.09
C SER A 24 -14.97 -15.84 -7.54
N ALA A 25 -15.80 -15.26 -6.67
CA ALA A 25 -16.27 -13.89 -6.76
C ALA A 25 -15.08 -12.99 -6.41
N ALA A 26 -14.20 -12.77 -7.41
CA ALA A 26 -13.08 -11.84 -7.39
C ALA A 26 -12.24 -11.87 -6.09
N GLN A 27 -11.38 -12.89 -5.93
CA GLN A 27 -10.38 -12.93 -4.87
C GLN A 27 -9.52 -11.65 -4.92
N ASN A 28 -9.71 -10.75 -3.95
CA ASN A 28 -8.99 -9.49 -3.91
C ASN A 28 -7.54 -9.76 -3.50
N ARG A 29 -6.60 -9.71 -4.46
CA ARG A 29 -5.16 -9.93 -4.23
C ARG A 29 -4.56 -9.06 -3.11
N CYS A 30 -5.14 -7.88 -2.85
CA CYS A 30 -4.75 -7.02 -1.73
C CYS A 30 -5.11 -7.60 -0.36
N VAL A 31 -6.21 -8.34 -0.26
CA VAL A 31 -6.62 -9.03 0.97
C VAL A 31 -5.68 -10.21 1.22
N ASP A 32 -5.40 -11.01 0.19
CA ASP A 32 -4.44 -12.12 0.27
C ASP A 32 -3.05 -11.62 0.73
N ALA A 33 -2.59 -10.48 0.20
CA ALA A 33 -1.33 -9.86 0.61
C ALA A 33 -1.36 -9.42 2.09
N ALA A 34 -2.50 -8.92 2.57
CA ALA A 34 -2.69 -8.55 3.96
C ALA A 34 -2.71 -9.76 4.90
N GLU A 35 -3.32 -10.86 4.47
CA GLU A 35 -3.32 -12.12 5.20
C GLU A 35 -1.91 -12.72 5.26
N ALA A 36 -1.19 -12.75 4.14
CA ALA A 36 0.19 -13.22 4.08
C ALA A 36 1.13 -12.41 4.99
N CYS A 37 0.98 -11.08 5.02
CA CYS A 37 1.74 -10.24 5.97
C CYS A 37 1.33 -10.48 7.44
N THR A 38 0.09 -10.88 7.70
CA THR A 38 -0.38 -11.18 9.06
C THR A 38 0.13 -12.55 9.53
N ALA A 39 0.32 -13.49 8.61
CA ALA A 39 0.92 -14.79 8.90
C ALA A 39 2.44 -14.72 9.15
N ASP A 40 3.15 -13.74 8.55
CA ASP A 40 4.58 -13.52 8.79
C ASP A 40 4.82 -12.67 10.05
N THR A 41 5.52 -13.23 11.03
CA THR A 41 5.76 -12.57 12.34
C THR A 41 6.46 -11.22 12.22
N ARG A 42 7.40 -11.08 11.27
CA ARG A 42 8.18 -9.85 11.07
C ARG A 42 7.32 -8.77 10.40
N CYS A 43 6.58 -9.14 9.35
CA CYS A 43 5.68 -8.25 8.62
C CYS A 43 4.53 -7.79 9.52
N GLN A 44 3.89 -8.72 10.24
CA GLN A 44 2.82 -8.43 11.20
C GLN A 44 3.30 -7.47 12.29
N ARG A 45 4.47 -7.70 12.89
CA ARG A 45 5.01 -6.81 13.93
C ARG A 45 5.25 -5.40 13.40
N LEU A 46 5.91 -5.27 12.24
CA LEU A 46 6.16 -3.96 11.64
C LEU A 46 4.86 -3.26 11.20
N ARG A 47 3.86 -4.06 10.76
CA ARG A 47 2.53 -3.56 10.40
C ARG A 47 1.82 -2.95 11.59
N THR A 48 1.76 -3.69 12.70
CA THR A 48 1.18 -3.21 13.95
C THR A 48 1.92 -1.98 14.48
N GLU A 49 3.27 -1.95 14.40
CA GLU A 49 4.06 -0.78 14.81
C GLU A 49 3.66 0.48 14.02
N TYR A 50 3.61 0.43 12.68
CA TYR A 50 3.26 1.64 11.93
C TYR A 50 1.80 2.03 12.13
N VAL A 51 0.88 1.07 12.21
CA VAL A 51 -0.55 1.35 12.45
C VAL A 51 -0.73 2.06 13.79
N ALA A 52 -0.08 1.58 14.85
CA ALA A 52 -0.13 2.21 16.16
C ALA A 52 0.44 3.64 16.16
N GLN A 53 1.52 3.89 15.40
CA GLN A 53 2.11 5.23 15.29
C GLN A 53 1.30 6.20 14.42
N CYS A 54 0.52 5.68 13.45
CA CYS A 54 -0.29 6.48 12.54
C CYS A 54 -1.71 6.75 13.05
N LEU A 55 -2.32 5.79 13.78
CA LEU A 55 -3.68 5.87 14.32
C LEU A 55 -3.73 6.08 15.84
N GLY A 56 -2.58 6.04 16.52
CA GLY A 56 -2.50 6.22 17.96
C GLY A 56 -2.90 7.62 18.44
N PRO A 57 -3.06 7.80 19.76
CA PRO A 57 -3.47 9.06 20.35
C PRO A 57 -2.48 10.17 19.99
N ALA A 58 -3.03 11.25 19.46
CA ALA A 58 -2.30 12.41 19.00
C ALA A 58 -2.84 13.66 19.72
N PRO A 59 -2.06 14.75 19.77
CA PRO A 59 -2.56 16.02 20.30
C PRO A 59 -3.86 16.43 19.59
N PRO A 60 -4.73 17.21 20.27
CA PRO A 60 -6.06 17.53 19.77
C PRO A 60 -6.00 18.08 18.33
N GLY A 61 -6.74 17.43 17.43
CA GLY A 61 -6.87 17.85 16.03
C GLY A 61 -5.83 17.30 15.03
N GLY A 62 -5.07 16.24 15.36
CA GLY A 62 -4.08 15.71 14.41
C GLY A 62 -3.69 14.26 14.59
N CYS A 63 -2.60 13.88 13.91
CA CYS A 63 -1.94 12.58 14.04
C CYS A 63 -0.43 12.79 14.26
N ALA A 64 0.26 11.79 14.81
CA ALA A 64 1.71 11.83 15.06
C ALA A 64 2.54 11.65 13.76
N ARG A 65 2.40 12.57 12.80
CA ARG A 65 2.97 12.50 11.43
C ARG A 65 4.41 12.06 11.36
N THR A 66 5.29 12.66 12.16
CA THR A 66 6.73 12.34 12.15
C THR A 66 6.99 10.90 12.60
N ARG A 67 6.24 10.41 13.60
CA ARG A 67 6.34 9.03 14.08
C ARG A 67 5.76 8.05 13.06
N CYS A 68 4.58 8.34 12.51
CA CYS A 68 3.94 7.58 11.44
C CYS A 68 4.86 7.41 10.21
N ARG A 69 5.38 8.51 9.66
CA ARG A 69 6.33 8.49 8.53
C ARG A 69 7.59 7.70 8.83
N ARG A 70 8.13 7.84 10.05
CA ARG A 70 9.32 7.08 10.48
C ARG A 70 9.01 5.58 10.55
N ALA A 71 7.86 5.19 11.08
CA ALA A 71 7.44 3.79 11.15
C ALA A 71 7.18 3.19 9.76
N LEU A 72 6.55 3.93 8.85
CA LEU A 72 6.38 3.51 7.45
C LEU A 72 7.71 3.28 6.74
N ARG A 73 8.68 4.20 6.90
CA ARG A 73 10.02 3.99 6.34
C ARG A 73 10.70 2.75 6.91
N ARG A 74 10.50 2.44 8.20
CA ARG A 74 11.00 1.20 8.81
C ARG A 74 10.29 -0.03 8.26
N PHE A 75 8.98 0.04 8.03
CA PHE A 75 8.20 -1.05 7.45
C PHE A 75 8.76 -1.47 6.09
N PHE A 76 9.01 -0.53 5.18
CA PHE A 76 9.58 -0.86 3.86
C PHE A 76 11.09 -1.19 3.90
N ALA A 77 11.87 -0.58 4.80
CA ALA A 77 13.30 -0.87 4.90
C ALA A 77 13.60 -2.21 5.59
N ARG A 78 12.74 -2.64 6.52
CA ARG A 78 12.94 -3.85 7.32
C ARG A 78 11.94 -4.95 7.01
N GLY A 79 10.84 -4.71 6.32
CA GLY A 79 9.87 -5.76 5.99
C GLY A 79 10.38 -6.66 4.86
N PRO A 80 9.89 -7.91 4.75
CA PRO A 80 10.17 -8.76 3.60
C PRO A 80 9.62 -8.09 2.32
N PRO A 81 10.45 -7.80 1.30
CA PRO A 81 10.03 -7.04 0.13
C PRO A 81 8.90 -7.73 -0.64
N ALA A 82 8.87 -9.07 -0.67
CA ALA A 82 7.78 -9.82 -1.30
C ALA A 82 6.41 -9.47 -0.69
N LEU A 83 6.32 -9.35 0.63
CA LEU A 83 5.06 -9.05 1.34
C LEU A 83 4.73 -7.55 1.33
N THR A 84 5.72 -6.69 1.58
CA THR A 84 5.50 -5.24 1.61
C THR A 84 5.17 -4.68 0.24
N HIS A 85 5.78 -5.21 -0.83
CA HIS A 85 5.46 -4.83 -2.20
C HIS A 85 4.10 -5.39 -2.62
N ALA A 86 3.74 -6.62 -2.22
CA ALA A 86 2.42 -7.17 -2.50
C ALA A 86 1.30 -6.31 -1.89
N LEU A 87 1.50 -5.77 -0.69
CA LEU A 87 0.55 -4.83 -0.06
C LEU A 87 0.43 -3.50 -0.81
N LEU A 88 1.51 -3.02 -1.42
CA LEU A 88 1.56 -1.72 -2.09
C LEU A 88 1.09 -1.78 -3.55
N PHE A 89 1.41 -2.87 -4.25
CA PHE A 89 1.25 -3.03 -5.70
C PHE A 89 0.23 -4.09 -6.09
N CYS A 90 -0.55 -4.63 -5.14
CA CYS A 90 -1.59 -5.62 -5.46
C CYS A 90 -2.52 -5.11 -6.58
N PRO A 91 -2.82 -5.93 -7.60
CA PRO A 91 -3.73 -5.57 -8.67
C PRO A 91 -5.16 -5.49 -8.13
N CYS A 92 -5.91 -4.51 -8.61
CA CYS A 92 -7.30 -4.28 -8.21
C CYS A 92 -8.20 -4.23 -9.44
N GLY A 93 -9.27 -5.04 -9.42
CA GLY A 93 -10.31 -5.02 -10.46
C GLY A 93 -11.41 -3.98 -10.22
N SER A 94 -11.43 -3.30 -9.07
CA SER A 94 -12.46 -2.32 -8.70
C SER A 94 -11.88 -1.08 -8.03
N PRO A 95 -12.54 0.09 -8.14
CA PRO A 95 -12.09 1.31 -7.48
C PRO A 95 -12.09 1.19 -5.94
N ALA A 96 -13.03 0.41 -5.38
CA ALA A 96 -13.07 0.13 -3.95
C ALA A 96 -11.83 -0.62 -3.45
N CYS A 97 -11.30 -1.56 -4.25
CA CYS A 97 -10.03 -2.23 -3.95
C CYS A 97 -8.85 -1.25 -3.97
N ALA A 98 -8.79 -0.39 -5.01
CA ALA A 98 -7.72 0.60 -5.14
C ALA A 98 -7.71 1.58 -3.96
N GLU A 99 -8.87 2.04 -3.51
CA GLU A 99 -8.98 2.91 -2.34
C GLU A 99 -8.58 2.18 -1.05
N ARG A 100 -8.98 0.91 -0.87
CA ARG A 100 -8.51 0.11 0.27
C ARG A 100 -6.98 -0.02 0.30
N ARG A 101 -6.37 -0.31 -0.85
CA ARG A 101 -4.91 -0.37 -1.01
C ARG A 101 -4.26 0.95 -0.61
N ARG A 102 -4.82 2.08 -1.06
CA ARG A 102 -4.36 3.42 -0.70
C ARG A 102 -4.47 3.71 0.80
N GLN A 103 -5.60 3.36 1.42
CA GLN A 103 -5.86 3.60 2.85
C GLN A 103 -4.98 2.75 3.78
N THR A 104 -4.40 1.65 3.29
CA THR A 104 -3.53 0.74 4.06
C THR A 104 -2.34 1.45 4.72
N PHE A 105 -1.86 2.55 4.12
CA PHE A 105 -0.72 3.32 4.61
C PHE A 105 -1.13 4.66 5.25
N VAL A 106 -2.41 4.80 5.63
CA VAL A 106 -2.98 5.94 6.36
C VAL A 106 -2.58 7.29 5.74
N PRO A 107 -2.99 7.56 4.49
CA PRO A 107 -2.46 8.67 3.73
C PRO A 107 -2.80 10.04 4.34
N ALA A 108 -3.94 10.13 5.02
CA ALA A 108 -4.37 11.32 5.77
C ALA A 108 -3.40 11.71 6.91
N CYS A 109 -2.61 10.76 7.42
CA CYS A 109 -1.57 11.05 8.41
C CYS A 109 -0.17 11.08 7.79
N ALA A 110 0.13 10.11 6.94
CA ALA A 110 1.46 9.91 6.38
C ALA A 110 1.82 10.98 5.35
N PHE A 111 0.86 11.48 4.57
CA PHE A 111 1.15 12.39 3.45
C PHE A 111 0.57 13.77 3.67
N SER A 112 -0.66 13.89 4.19
CA SER A 112 -1.29 15.18 4.46
C SER A 112 -0.52 15.98 5.51
N GLY A 113 -0.18 17.21 5.16
CA GLY A 113 0.47 18.15 6.06
C GLY A 113 -0.50 19.02 6.86
N PRO A 114 -0.02 19.76 7.86
CA PRO A 114 -0.78 20.90 8.39
C PRO A 114 -0.96 21.92 7.25
N GLY A 115 -2.18 22.45 7.13
CA GLY A 115 -2.56 23.46 6.14
C GLY A 115 -3.07 22.90 4.80
N PRO A 116 -3.48 23.80 3.89
CA PRO A 116 -3.98 23.46 2.57
C PRO A 116 -2.93 22.69 1.73
N ALA A 117 -3.41 22.03 0.67
CA ALA A 117 -2.52 21.42 -0.30
C ALA A 117 -1.59 22.49 -0.87
N PRO A 118 -0.29 22.18 -1.06
CA PRO A 118 0.59 23.07 -1.80
C PRO A 118 -0.01 23.27 -3.18
N PRO A 119 0.10 24.49 -3.74
CA PRO A 119 -0.51 24.82 -5.03
C PRO A 119 0.13 24.07 -6.20
N SER A 120 1.30 23.46 -6.00
CA SER A 120 2.04 22.75 -7.04
C SER A 120 2.71 21.48 -6.52
N CYS A 121 2.98 20.55 -7.45
CA CYS A 121 3.77 19.35 -7.22
C CYS A 121 5.26 19.65 -6.99
N LEU A 122 5.73 20.82 -7.43
CA LEU A 122 7.14 21.23 -7.33
C LEU A 122 7.55 21.53 -5.89
N ALA A 123 6.67 22.14 -5.07
CA ALA A 123 7.01 22.48 -3.69
C ALA A 123 7.34 21.25 -2.81
N PRO A 124 6.56 20.14 -2.85
CA PRO A 124 6.96 18.89 -2.20
C PRO A 124 8.25 18.26 -2.74
N LEU A 125 8.52 18.43 -4.04
CA LEU A 125 9.72 17.90 -4.68
C LEU A 125 10.97 18.65 -4.20
N ASP A 126 10.93 19.98 -4.23
CA ASP A 126 12.00 20.85 -3.73
C ASP A 126 12.30 20.57 -2.24
N ALA A 127 11.26 20.43 -1.41
CA ALA A 127 11.43 20.05 -0.01
C ALA A 127 12.05 18.65 0.17
N CYS A 128 11.79 17.71 -0.75
CA CYS A 128 12.40 16.38 -0.76
C CYS A 128 13.88 16.45 -1.13
N GLU A 129 14.24 17.28 -2.12
CA GLU A 129 15.63 17.47 -2.57
C GLU A 129 16.52 18.08 -1.48
N HIS A 130 15.98 18.97 -0.65
CA HIS A 130 16.69 19.53 0.51
C HIS A 130 16.73 18.60 1.73
N SER A 131 16.00 17.47 1.71
CA SER A 131 15.94 16.53 2.84
C SER A 131 16.99 15.43 2.74
N ARG A 132 17.81 15.29 3.79
CA ARG A 132 18.82 14.21 3.91
C ARG A 132 18.23 12.80 3.83
N VAL A 133 16.93 12.64 4.11
CA VAL A 133 16.24 11.35 4.08
C VAL A 133 15.57 11.12 2.72
N CYS A 134 14.96 12.14 2.13
CA CYS A 134 14.16 12.02 0.92
C CYS A 134 15.03 12.07 -0.35
N ARG A 135 16.00 12.98 -0.42
CA ARG A 135 16.92 13.16 -1.56
C ARG A 135 17.53 11.86 -2.09
N PRO A 136 18.21 11.01 -1.29
CA PRO A 136 18.81 9.79 -1.82
C PRO A 136 17.77 8.79 -2.38
N ARG A 137 16.55 8.78 -1.83
CA ARG A 137 15.46 7.90 -2.31
C ARG A 137 14.85 8.43 -3.60
N LEU A 138 14.73 9.75 -3.73
CA LEU A 138 14.27 10.40 -4.96
C LEU A 138 15.23 10.14 -6.12
N LEU A 139 16.54 10.29 -5.88
CA LEU A 139 17.56 9.99 -6.89
C LEU A 139 17.53 8.52 -7.31
N ALA A 140 17.37 7.59 -6.37
CA ALA A 140 17.22 6.16 -6.70
C ALA A 140 15.96 5.91 -7.54
N PHE A 141 14.84 6.55 -7.22
CA PHE A 141 13.61 6.45 -8.02
C PHE A 141 13.82 6.98 -9.44
N GLN A 142 14.43 8.15 -9.59
CA GLN A 142 14.73 8.72 -10.91
C GLN A 142 15.68 7.84 -11.72
N ALA A 143 16.67 7.20 -11.07
CA ALA A 143 17.63 6.34 -11.75
C ALA A 143 17.01 5.01 -12.23
N PHE A 144 16.18 4.36 -11.41
CA PHE A 144 15.64 3.03 -11.73
C PHE A 144 14.29 3.05 -12.46
N CYS A 145 13.55 4.16 -12.38
CA CYS A 145 12.25 4.31 -13.02
C CYS A 145 12.29 5.26 -14.23
N SER A 146 13.49 5.63 -14.71
CA SER A 146 13.61 6.45 -15.92
C SER A 146 13.09 5.68 -17.14
N PRO A 147 12.35 6.33 -18.06
CA PRO A 147 11.91 5.67 -19.29
C PRO A 147 13.11 5.20 -20.10
N ALA A 148 12.99 4.04 -20.74
CA ALA A 148 14.04 3.51 -21.58
C ALA A 148 14.25 4.45 -22.79
N PRO A 149 15.50 4.67 -23.24
CA PRO A 149 15.77 5.52 -24.41
C PRO A 149 15.09 5.01 -25.68
N SER A 150 14.72 3.72 -25.73
CA SER A 150 14.03 3.07 -26.84
C SER A 150 12.50 3.18 -26.80
N SER A 151 11.88 3.60 -25.69
CA SER A 151 10.43 3.72 -25.56
C SER A 151 10.04 4.68 -24.45
N ALA A 152 9.33 5.77 -24.79
CA ALA A 152 8.91 6.80 -23.85
C ALA A 152 8.00 6.28 -22.71
N ASP A 153 7.25 5.20 -22.95
CA ASP A 153 6.22 4.71 -22.02
C ASP A 153 6.62 3.46 -21.22
N ARG A 154 7.80 2.88 -21.48
CA ARG A 154 8.25 1.66 -20.78
C ARG A 154 9.63 1.82 -20.17
N CYS A 155 9.73 1.44 -18.90
CA CYS A 155 11.00 1.17 -18.26
C CYS A 155 11.55 -0.16 -18.80
N GLN A 156 12.88 -0.34 -18.77
CA GLN A 156 13.46 -1.64 -19.10
C GLN A 156 12.94 -2.73 -18.14
N PRO A 157 12.52 -3.91 -18.62
CA PRO A 157 11.97 -4.98 -17.77
C PRO A 157 12.88 -5.37 -16.61
N ASP A 158 14.20 -5.41 -16.86
CA ASP A 158 15.22 -5.76 -15.87
C ASP A 158 15.29 -4.76 -14.70
N GLN A 159 14.81 -3.53 -14.90
CA GLN A 159 14.80 -2.48 -13.90
C GLN A 159 13.50 -2.44 -13.07
N ALA A 160 12.44 -3.14 -13.50
CA ALA A 160 11.16 -3.17 -12.82
C ALA A 160 11.24 -3.48 -11.30
N PRO A 161 11.93 -4.55 -10.84
CA PRO A 161 12.01 -4.83 -9.41
C PRO A 161 12.76 -3.74 -8.61
N ASN A 162 13.76 -3.10 -9.23
CA ASN A 162 14.51 -2.00 -8.62
C ASN A 162 13.69 -0.71 -8.57
N CYS A 163 12.89 -0.44 -9.61
CA CYS A 163 11.95 0.68 -9.62
C CYS A 163 10.88 0.53 -8.54
N LEU A 164 10.25 -0.65 -8.42
CA LEU A 164 9.26 -0.93 -7.37
C LEU A 164 9.85 -0.75 -5.96
N ARG A 165 11.09 -1.22 -5.75
CA ARG A 165 11.83 -1.00 -4.50
C ARG A 165 12.10 0.48 -4.25
N ALA A 166 12.53 1.22 -5.26
CA ALA A 166 12.80 2.66 -5.14
C ALA A 166 11.52 3.44 -4.80
N TYR A 167 10.41 3.11 -5.46
CA TYR A 167 9.09 3.66 -5.15
C TYR A 167 8.65 3.34 -3.72
N ALA A 168 8.74 2.08 -3.29
CA ALA A 168 8.43 1.69 -1.92
C ALA A 168 9.30 2.45 -0.89
N GLY A 169 10.55 2.76 -1.25
CA GLY A 169 11.46 3.58 -0.45
C GLY A 169 10.98 5.02 -0.24
N LEU A 170 10.24 5.60 -1.19
CA LEU A 170 9.67 6.95 -1.09
C LEU A 170 8.48 7.03 -0.13
N MET A 171 7.88 5.89 0.23
CA MET A 171 6.77 5.84 1.18
C MET A 171 7.18 6.42 2.52
N GLY A 172 6.44 7.44 2.98
CA GLY A 172 6.76 8.18 4.20
C GLY A 172 7.88 9.22 4.07
N CYS A 173 8.32 9.54 2.85
CA CYS A 173 9.26 10.64 2.58
C CYS A 173 8.57 11.85 1.92
N LEU A 174 7.70 11.59 0.94
CA LEU A 174 6.96 12.63 0.24
C LEU A 174 5.84 13.20 1.11
N ARG A 175 5.62 14.50 1.03
CA ARG A 175 4.43 15.17 1.59
C ARG A 175 3.50 15.45 0.41
N LEU A 176 2.37 14.75 0.32
CA LEU A 176 1.26 15.20 -0.52
C LEU A 176 0.39 16.07 0.36
N GLY A 177 0.53 17.39 0.23
CA GLY A 177 -0.19 18.27 1.13
C GLY A 177 -1.71 18.25 0.88
N GLY A 178 -2.41 18.81 1.88
CA GLY A 178 -3.86 18.99 1.88
C GLY A 178 -4.62 17.89 2.60
N PRO A 179 -5.78 18.23 3.20
CA PRO A 179 -6.75 17.22 3.61
C PRO A 179 -7.22 16.46 2.37
N ILE A 180 -7.39 15.14 2.50
CA ILE A 180 -8.00 14.33 1.45
C ILE A 180 -9.49 14.67 1.44
N THR A 181 -9.87 15.73 0.73
CA THR A 181 -11.28 15.97 0.41
C THR A 181 -11.69 14.89 -0.58
N GLN A 182 -12.59 14.01 -0.15
CA GLN A 182 -13.33 13.11 -1.04
C GLN A 182 -14.22 13.98 -1.93
N SER A 183 -13.64 14.57 -2.98
CA SER A 183 -14.38 15.24 -4.04
C SER A 183 -14.38 14.35 -5.28
N PRO A 184 -15.54 14.10 -5.91
CA PRO A 184 -15.62 13.31 -7.13
C PRO A 184 -15.00 14.15 -8.27
N GLY A 185 -13.73 13.90 -8.60
CA GLY A 185 -13.09 14.48 -9.78
C GLY A 185 -11.76 15.22 -9.59
N SER A 186 -11.19 15.32 -8.38
CA SER A 186 -9.84 15.92 -8.23
C SER A 186 -8.71 14.91 -8.49
N PRO A 187 -7.62 15.30 -9.17
CA PRO A 187 -6.46 14.43 -9.40
C PRO A 187 -5.74 14.18 -8.06
N GLN A 188 -6.13 13.11 -7.39
CA GLN A 188 -5.50 12.66 -6.17
C GLN A 188 -4.21 11.90 -6.53
N ALA A 189 -3.08 12.61 -6.68
CA ALA A 189 -1.77 11.97 -6.55
C ALA A 189 -1.65 11.45 -5.08
N PRO A 190 -1.08 10.26 -4.83
CA PRO A 190 0.28 9.82 -5.11
C PRO A 190 0.37 9.01 -6.41
N PRO A 191 1.57 8.66 -6.92
CA PRO A 191 1.63 7.92 -8.16
C PRO A 191 0.97 6.57 -7.90
N SER A 192 -0.16 6.31 -8.54
CA SER A 192 -0.54 4.95 -8.84
C SER A 192 0.68 4.30 -9.51
N PRO A 193 1.14 3.10 -9.11
CA PRO A 193 2.00 2.34 -10.02
C PRO A 193 1.27 2.27 -11.37
N PRO A 194 1.95 2.50 -12.51
CA PRO A 194 1.29 2.47 -13.81
C PRO A 194 0.55 1.14 -13.91
N THR A 195 -0.77 1.22 -14.09
CA THR A 195 -1.71 0.10 -14.03
C THR A 195 -1.59 -0.84 -15.23
N THR A 196 -0.49 -0.76 -15.98
CA THR A 196 -0.21 -1.51 -17.20
C THR A 196 1.11 -2.24 -17.05
N TRP A 197 1.13 -3.20 -16.13
CA TRP A 197 2.08 -4.33 -16.18
C TRP A 197 1.26 -5.60 -16.36
N THR A 198 0.48 -5.65 -17.43
CA THR A 198 -0.01 -6.91 -17.99
C THR A 198 1.14 -7.55 -18.73
N THR A 199 1.50 -8.76 -18.31
CA THR A 199 2.35 -9.72 -19.03
C THR A 199 1.91 -9.87 -20.48
#